data_AF-R7ZRC8-F1
#
_entry.id   AF-R7ZRC8-F1
#
_cell.length_a   1.000
_cell.length_b   1.000
_cell.length_c   1.000
_cell.angle_alpha   90.00
_cell.angle_beta   90.00
_cell.angle_gamma   90.00
#
_symmetry.space_group_name_H-M   'P 1'
#
loop_
_entity.id
_entity.type
_entity.pdbx_description
1 polymer ?
#
loop_
_entity_poly.entity_id
_entity_poly.type
_entity_poly.pdbx_seq_one_letter_code
_entity_poly.pdbx_strand_id
1 'polypeptide(L)'
;MTQQERMAVLGACRFVDEVRSDGPREVSDAFLDDQGFDLFAYGYSDERERNTKAYEYRNISSERIRIIPYSSEISTTQLIQRVKTLLSTE
;
A
#
# COMPACT_ATOMS: atom_id res chain seq x y z
N MET A 1 10.91 -6.43 -9.98
CA MET A 1 9.63 -7.15 -9.85
C MET A 1 8.69 -6.65 -10.94
N THR A 2 8.24 -7.52 -11.83
CA THR A 2 7.20 -7.22 -12.83
C THR A 2 5.84 -7.08 -12.16
N GLN A 3 4.83 -6.50 -12.84
CA GLN A 3 3.48 -6.40 -12.27
C GLN A 3 2.89 -7.77 -11.91
N GLN A 4 3.11 -8.78 -12.76
CA GLN A 4 2.62 -10.14 -12.54
C GLN A 4 3.26 -10.79 -11.31
N GLU A 5 4.56 -10.58 -11.10
CA GLU A 5 5.24 -11.05 -9.89
C GLU A 5 4.67 -10.36 -8.63
N ARG A 6 4.34 -9.06 -8.68
CA ARG A 6 3.72 -8.36 -7.54
C ARG A 6 2.38 -8.98 -7.17
N MET A 7 1.55 -9.27 -8.18
CA MET A 7 0.23 -9.86 -7.96
C MET A 7 0.32 -11.26 -7.34
N ALA A 8 1.26 -12.08 -7.81
CA ALA A 8 1.48 -13.42 -7.25
C ALA A 8 1.88 -13.37 -5.77
N VAL A 9 2.78 -12.44 -5.41
CA VAL A 9 3.20 -12.26 -4.00
C VAL A 9 2.05 -11.79 -3.12
N LEU A 10 1.25 -10.81 -3.57
CA LEU A 10 0.09 -10.30 -2.82
C LEU A 10 -0.99 -11.37 -2.65
N GLY A 11 -1.30 -12.12 -3.71
CA GLY A 11 -2.31 -13.17 -3.69
C GLY A 11 -1.92 -14.39 -2.84
N ALA A 12 -0.64 -14.55 -2.51
CA ALA A 12 -0.18 -15.58 -1.58
C ALA A 12 -0.36 -15.18 -0.09
N CYS A 13 -0.74 -13.94 0.21
CA CYS A 13 -0.98 -13.49 1.58
C CYS A 13 -2.31 -14.03 2.10
N ARG A 14 -2.31 -14.75 3.23
CA ARG A 14 -3.52 -15.34 3.84
C ARG A 14 -4.63 -14.36 4.23
N PHE A 15 -4.31 -13.05 4.26
CA PHE A 15 -5.24 -11.99 4.63
C PHE A 15 -5.84 -11.26 3.41
N VAL A 16 -5.46 -11.67 2.20
CA VAL A 16 -5.89 -11.05 0.94
C VAL A 16 -6.84 -12.01 0.24
N ASP A 17 -8.09 -11.59 0.05
CA ASP A 17 -9.08 -12.35 -0.70
C ASP A 17 -8.93 -12.18 -2.23
N GLU A 18 -8.62 -10.96 -2.70
CA GLU A 18 -8.51 -10.63 -4.12
C GLU A 18 -7.39 -9.61 -4.40
N VAL A 19 -6.74 -9.73 -5.56
CA VAL A 19 -5.75 -8.76 -6.06
C VAL A 19 -6.14 -8.32 -7.48
N ARG A 20 -6.29 -7.01 -7.67
CA ARG A 20 -6.68 -6.40 -8.95
C ARG A 20 -5.55 -5.56 -9.53
N SER A 21 -5.33 -5.70 -10.84
CA SER A 21 -4.33 -4.90 -11.58
C SER A 21 -4.91 -3.64 -12.23
N ASP A 22 -6.23 -3.57 -12.34
CA ASP A 22 -7.01 -2.52 -12.98
C ASP A 22 -7.54 -1.48 -11.97
N GLY A 23 -6.80 -1.28 -10.86
CA GLY A 23 -7.18 -0.32 -9.83
C GLY A 23 -7.31 1.11 -10.37
N PRO A 24 -8.21 1.93 -9.80
CA PRO A 24 -8.43 3.28 -10.28
C PRO A 24 -7.20 4.16 -10.01
N ARG A 25 -7.00 5.18 -10.86
CA ARG A 25 -5.93 6.17 -10.66
C ARG A 25 -6.19 7.08 -9.46
N GLU A 26 -7.47 7.38 -9.19
CA GLU A 26 -7.93 8.13 -8.02
C GLU A 26 -9.01 7.32 -7.30
N VAL A 27 -8.87 7.17 -5.98
CA VAL A 27 -9.85 6.47 -5.15
C VAL A 27 -10.83 7.50 -4.57
N SER A 28 -12.13 7.19 -4.60
CA SER A 28 -13.19 8.08 -4.12
C SER A 28 -14.32 7.28 -3.48
N ASP A 29 -15.21 7.93 -2.72
CA ASP A 29 -16.39 7.26 -2.17
C ASP A 29 -17.26 6.61 -3.25
N ALA A 30 -17.40 7.23 -4.42
CA ALA A 30 -18.15 6.65 -5.54
C ALA A 30 -17.54 5.33 -6.03
N PHE A 31 -16.21 5.24 -6.06
CA PHE A 31 -15.52 3.99 -6.38
C PHE A 31 -15.73 2.94 -5.27
N LEU A 32 -15.64 3.34 -4.01
CA LEU A 32 -15.87 2.43 -2.89
C LEU A 32 -17.31 1.89 -2.92
N ASP A 33 -18.30 2.74 -3.18
CA ASP A 33 -19.72 2.35 -3.28
C ASP A 33 -19.97 1.42 -4.48
N ASP A 34 -19.43 1.73 -5.66
CA ASP A 34 -19.56 0.90 -6.87
C ASP A 34 -18.96 -0.50 -6.68
N GLN A 35 -17.87 -0.58 -5.93
CA GLN A 35 -17.17 -1.84 -5.64
C GLN A 35 -17.66 -2.53 -4.35
N GLY A 36 -18.56 -1.90 -3.59
CA GLY A 36 -19.08 -2.45 -2.33
C GLY A 36 -18.07 -2.47 -1.18
N PHE A 37 -17.12 -1.53 -1.13
CA PHE A 37 -16.14 -1.40 -0.07
C PHE A 37 -16.59 -0.41 1.02
N ASP A 38 -16.61 -0.87 2.27
CA ASP A 38 -16.96 0.00 3.41
C ASP A 38 -15.82 0.92 3.84
N LEU A 39 -14.57 0.46 3.71
CA LEU A 39 -13.38 1.11 4.26
C LEU A 39 -12.23 1.16 3.27
N PHE A 40 -11.46 2.24 3.33
CA PHE A 40 -10.18 2.39 2.64
C PHE A 40 -9.06 2.52 3.67
N ALA A 41 -8.02 1.69 3.56
CA ALA A 41 -6.95 1.66 4.55
C ALA A 41 -5.56 1.93 3.95
N TYR A 42 -4.75 2.73 4.65
CA TYR A 42 -3.36 2.99 4.28
C TYR A 42 -2.49 3.28 5.50
N GLY A 43 -1.18 3.02 5.40
CA GLY A 43 -0.17 3.48 6.36
C GLY A 43 0.73 4.54 5.73
N TYR A 44 1.57 5.18 6.53
CA TYR A 44 2.60 6.13 6.07
C TYR A 44 3.82 6.08 7.01
N SER A 45 5.03 6.23 6.46
CA SER A 45 6.27 6.22 7.24
C SER A 45 6.63 7.59 7.82
N ASP A 46 6.18 8.68 7.19
CA ASP A 46 6.47 10.05 7.61
C ASP A 46 5.34 11.03 7.24
N GLU A 47 5.45 12.26 7.74
CA GLU A 47 4.43 13.30 7.52
C GLU A 47 4.36 13.77 6.06
N ARG A 48 5.45 13.64 5.29
CA ARG A 48 5.44 14.00 3.88
C ARG A 48 4.58 13.00 3.10
N GLU A 49 4.78 11.71 3.32
CA GLU A 49 3.95 10.66 2.73
C GLU A 49 2.49 10.77 3.18
N ARG A 50 2.26 11.08 4.46
CA ARG A 50 0.91 11.32 4.98
C ARG A 50 0.19 12.43 4.21
N ASN A 51 0.86 13.55 3.95
CA ASN A 51 0.29 14.68 3.20
C ASN A 51 0.01 14.33 1.73
N THR A 52 0.91 13.59 1.08
CA THR A 52 0.69 13.09 -0.28
C THR A 52 -0.55 12.19 -0.34
N LYS A 53 -0.65 11.21 0.56
CA LYS A 53 -1.81 10.30 0.62
C LYS A 53 -3.11 11.01 0.97
N ALA A 54 -3.06 11.97 1.91
CA ALA A 54 -4.23 12.79 2.24
C ALA A 54 -4.74 13.60 1.03
N TYR A 55 -3.84 14.08 0.17
CA TYR A 55 -4.22 14.74 -1.08
C TYR A 55 -4.78 13.74 -2.12
N GLU A 56 -4.13 12.60 -2.30
CA GLU A 56 -4.57 11.56 -3.25
C GLU A 56 -5.94 10.97 -2.88
N TYR A 57 -6.25 10.86 -1.59
CA TYR A 57 -7.48 10.26 -1.07
C TYR A 57 -8.49 11.28 -0.54
N ARG A 58 -8.34 12.56 -0.92
CA ARG A 58 -9.21 13.66 -0.45
C ARG A 58 -10.69 13.53 -0.85
N ASN A 59 -11.00 12.63 -1.78
CA ASN A 59 -12.35 12.35 -2.25
C ASN A 59 -13.00 11.15 -1.53
N ILE A 60 -12.40 10.68 -0.44
CA ILE A 60 -12.95 9.64 0.44
C ILE A 60 -13.35 10.30 1.75
N SER A 61 -14.56 10.01 2.22
CA SER A 61 -15.04 10.56 3.49
C SER A 61 -14.22 10.02 4.67
N SER A 62 -13.89 10.90 5.61
CA SER A 62 -12.92 10.60 6.69
C SER A 62 -13.31 9.41 7.58
N GLU A 63 -14.61 9.15 7.72
CA GLU A 63 -15.18 8.03 8.47
C GLU A 63 -14.94 6.66 7.80
N ARG A 64 -14.64 6.65 6.50
CA ARG A 64 -14.27 5.45 5.73
C ARG A 64 -12.76 5.23 5.65
N ILE A 65 -11.95 6.22 6.02
CA ILE A 65 -10.50 6.09 6.04
C ILE A 65 -10.03 5.38 7.32
N ARG A 66 -9.11 4.41 7.18
CA ARG A 66 -8.40 3.77 8.28
C ARG A 66 -6.90 3.93 8.10
N ILE A 67 -6.28 4.65 9.04
CA ILE A 67 -4.83 4.77 9.09
C ILE A 67 -4.28 3.58 9.87
N ILE A 68 -3.42 2.78 9.22
CA ILE A 68 -2.77 1.63 9.83
C ILE A 68 -1.35 2.03 10.29
N PRO A 69 -0.92 1.62 11.50
CA PRO A 69 0.44 1.87 11.98
C PRO A 69 1.49 1.33 11.00
N TYR A 70 2.54 2.12 10.76
CA TYR A 70 3.65 1.71 9.90
C TYR A 70 4.62 0.78 10.66
N SER A 71 5.02 -0.33 10.02
CA SER A 71 6.01 -1.26 10.55
C SER A 71 7.43 -0.72 10.33
N SER A 72 7.96 0.00 11.32
CA SER A 72 9.25 0.71 11.20
C SER A 72 10.49 -0.21 11.16
N GLU A 73 10.34 -1.47 11.56
CA GLU A 73 11.42 -2.45 11.67
C GLU A 73 11.89 -3.01 10.32
N ILE A 74 11.09 -2.81 9.27
CA ILE A 74 11.37 -3.30 7.92
C ILE A 74 10.89 -2.34 6.84
N SER A 75 11.74 -2.08 5.86
CA SER A 75 11.38 -1.34 4.65
C SER A 75 12.18 -1.85 3.45
N THR A 76 11.69 -1.57 2.24
CA THR A 76 12.41 -1.93 1.00
C THR A 76 13.82 -1.32 0.95
N THR A 77 14.00 -0.09 1.43
CA THR A 77 15.31 0.56 1.52
C THR A 77 16.24 -0.17 2.49
N GLN A 78 15.74 -0.56 3.67
CA GLN A 78 16.53 -1.35 4.63
C GLN A 78 16.90 -2.72 4.06
N LEU A 79 15.98 -3.39 3.36
CA LEU A 79 16.24 -4.68 2.72
C LEU A 79 17.30 -4.57 1.61
N ILE A 80 17.21 -3.56 0.75
CA ILE A 80 18.22 -3.30 -0.28
C ILE A 80 19.59 -3.09 0.36
N GLN A 81 19.67 -2.32 1.45
CA GLN A 81 20.94 -2.09 2.15
C GLN A 81 21.50 -3.38 2.73
N ARG A 82 20.67 -4.21 3.38
CA ARG A 82 21.08 -5.52 3.93
C ARG A 82 21.66 -6.42 2.84
N VAL A 83 20.98 -6.53 1.69
CA VAL A 83 21.45 -7.34 0.56
C VAL A 83 22.76 -6.79 -0.01
N LYS A 84 22.87 -5.47 -0.23
CA LYS A 84 24.10 -4.85 -0.72
C LYS A 84 25.29 -5.08 0.21
N THR A 85 25.08 -4.94 1.52
CA THR A 85 26.12 -5.19 2.52
C THR A 85 26.60 -6.64 2.45
N LEU A 86 25.70 -7.63 2.39
CA LEU A 86 26.06 -9.04 2.26
C LEU A 86 26.90 -9.32 1.02
N LEU A 87 26.52 -8.75 -0.13
CA LEU A 87 27.22 -8.93 -1.41
C LEU A 87 28.57 -8.21 -1.48
N SER A 88 28.85 -7.25 -0.58
CA SER A 88 30.12 -6.50 -0.55
C SER A 88 31.15 -7.11 0.41
N THR A 89 30.74 -8.14 1.16
CA THR A 89 31.60 -8.92 2.07
C THR A 89 32.14 -10.21 1.43
N GLU A 90 31.82 -10.47 0.15
CA GLU A 90 32.46 -11.47 -0.71
C GLU A 90 33.52 -10.81 -1.62
#